data_AF-A0ABD0XXC1-F1
#
_entry.id   AF-A0ABD0XXC1-F1
#
_cell.length_a   1.000
_cell.length_b   1.000
_cell.length_c   1.000
_cell.angle_alpha   90.00
_cell.angle_beta   90.00
_cell.angle_gamma   90.00
#
_symmetry.space_group_name_H-M   'P 1'
#
loop_
_entity.id
_entity.type
_entity.pdbx_description
1 polymer ?
#
loop_
_entity_poly.entity_id
_entity_poly.type
_entity_poly.pdbx_seq_one_letter_code
_entity_poly.pdbx_strand_id
1 'polypeptide(L)'
;MVQDLGHLSPFIKPYAKNVGVILDTELCLDKQISSVVKNSFYQLRMLSRLKSFLSFNDLEKVFHAFITSRLDYCNSLYFGLSQSSLRRLQLVQNAAVRPLTGARRREHITPILDSLHWLPVVFRIQFKVLLFVFKALNGLAPAYINFLVQPYSAQRSLRSSNKGLLFVPPSRLKQGGDGAFSVAAPHLWNQLPQDIRSAPSIDVFKSRHFYEGVYDCLQPDLEERETGQYINWTH
;
A
#
# COMPACT_ATOMS: atom_id res chain seq x y z
N MET A 1 -50.71 16.52 2.08
CA MET A 1 -50.21 15.20 2.48
C MET A 1 -48.80 15.00 1.96
N VAL A 2 -47.81 15.45 2.72
CA VAL A 2 -46.57 14.70 3.05
C VAL A 2 -46.15 15.28 4.39
N GLN A 3 -46.59 14.61 5.47
CA GLN A 3 -45.97 14.72 6.78
C GLN A 3 -44.69 13.87 6.79
N ASP A 4 -43.77 14.25 7.67
CA ASP A 4 -42.73 13.40 8.26
C ASP A 4 -41.53 12.98 7.40
N LEU A 5 -40.56 13.89 7.30
CA LEU A 5 -39.17 13.51 7.57
C LEU A 5 -38.59 14.53 8.56
N GLY A 6 -38.74 14.24 9.85
CA GLY A 6 -38.09 14.98 10.93
C GLY A 6 -36.56 14.96 10.81
N HIS A 7 -35.89 15.68 11.71
CA HIS A 7 -34.45 15.87 11.79
C HIS A 7 -33.67 14.52 11.87
N LEU A 8 -33.38 13.89 10.72
CA LEU A 8 -32.60 12.64 10.60
C LEU A 8 -31.12 12.82 10.98
N SER A 9 -30.70 14.02 11.37
CA SER A 9 -29.33 14.38 11.69
C SER A 9 -28.64 13.58 12.83
N PRO A 10 -29.30 12.99 13.85
CA PRO A 10 -28.55 12.33 14.92
C PRO A 10 -28.21 10.86 14.66
N PHE A 11 -28.69 10.25 13.56
CA PHE A 11 -28.50 8.81 13.30
C PHE A 11 -27.58 8.46 12.11
N ILE A 12 -27.01 9.46 11.43
CA ILE A 12 -26.06 9.20 10.35
C ILE A 12 -24.73 8.81 10.98
N LYS A 13 -24.39 7.51 10.91
CA LYS A 13 -23.04 7.06 11.25
C LYS A 13 -22.06 7.74 10.31
N PRO A 14 -21.00 8.42 10.79
CA PRO A 14 -20.03 9.12 9.94
C PRO A 14 -19.06 8.15 9.25
N TYR A 15 -19.48 6.90 9.06
CA TYR A 15 -18.72 5.84 8.42
C TYR A 15 -19.64 4.74 7.89
N ALA A 16 -19.24 4.11 6.80
CA ALA A 16 -19.91 2.96 6.18
C ALA A 16 -18.93 1.79 6.05
N LYS A 17 -19.44 0.56 6.10
CA LYS A 17 -18.63 -0.65 5.86
C LYS A 17 -18.97 -1.23 4.50
N ASN A 18 -17.99 -1.29 3.61
CA ASN A 18 -18.12 -1.86 2.28
C ASN A 18 -17.05 -2.93 2.04
N VAL A 19 -17.47 -4.14 1.63
CA VAL A 19 -16.60 -5.32 1.41
C VAL A 19 -15.56 -5.49 2.53
N GLY A 20 -15.96 -5.34 3.80
CA GLY A 20 -15.08 -5.51 4.94
C GLY A 20 -14.21 -4.30 5.32
N VAL A 21 -14.19 -3.22 4.54
CA VAL A 21 -13.44 -1.98 4.81
C VAL A 21 -14.37 -0.92 5.41
N ILE A 22 -13.92 -0.25 6.47
CA ILE A 22 -14.62 0.88 7.10
C ILE A 22 -14.17 2.19 6.44
N LEU A 23 -15.07 2.86 5.74
CA LEU A 23 -14.85 4.16 5.10
C LEU A 23 -15.47 5.26 5.96
N ASP A 24 -14.69 6.27 6.34
CA ASP A 24 -15.15 7.49 7.01
C ASP A 24 -15.37 8.63 6.01
N THR A 25 -16.07 9.68 6.44
CA THR A 25 -16.42 10.83 5.58
C THR A 25 -15.22 11.55 4.99
N GLU A 26 -14.09 11.53 5.70
CA GLU A 26 -12.84 12.19 5.29
C GLU A 26 -11.87 11.26 4.57
N LEU A 27 -12.20 9.96 4.44
CA LEU A 27 -11.33 8.91 3.91
C LEU A 27 -9.96 8.81 4.61
N CYS A 28 -9.89 9.21 5.88
CA CYS A 28 -8.72 9.04 6.75
C CYS A 28 -8.51 7.57 7.16
N LEU A 29 -9.55 6.75 7.11
CA LEU A 29 -9.54 5.30 7.38
C LEU A 29 -9.00 4.93 8.79
N ASP A 30 -8.98 5.85 9.75
CA ASP A 30 -8.39 5.59 11.07
C ASP A 30 -9.14 4.47 11.81
N LYS A 31 -10.48 4.43 11.69
CA LYS A 31 -11.30 3.33 12.24
C LYS A 31 -10.98 1.99 11.59
N GLN A 32 -10.72 1.97 10.28
CA GLN A 32 -10.31 0.78 9.56
C GLN A 32 -8.94 0.29 10.06
N ILE A 33 -7.94 1.18 10.11
CA ILE A 33 -6.59 0.86 10.60
C ILE A 33 -6.66 0.35 12.05
N SER A 34 -7.43 1.03 12.90
CA SER A 34 -7.66 0.61 14.29
C SER A 34 -8.23 -0.80 14.40
N SER A 35 -9.22 -1.12 13.57
CA SER A 35 -9.82 -2.46 13.48
C SER A 35 -8.80 -3.52 13.04
N VAL A 36 -8.05 -3.23 11.96
CA VAL A 36 -7.01 -4.13 11.42
C VAL A 36 -5.92 -4.38 12.47
N VAL A 37 -5.41 -3.33 13.10
CA VAL A 37 -4.35 -3.41 14.12
C VAL A 37 -4.82 -4.21 15.32
N LYS A 38 -6.00 -3.91 15.87
CA LYS A 38 -6.58 -4.63 17.03
C LYS A 38 -6.71 -6.12 16.73
N ASN A 39 -7.30 -6.47 15.59
CA ASN A 39 -7.51 -7.87 15.20
C ASN A 39 -6.18 -8.58 14.94
N SER A 40 -5.20 -7.89 14.36
CA SER A 40 -3.88 -8.48 14.10
C SER A 40 -3.14 -8.77 15.39
N PHE A 41 -3.12 -7.86 16.36
CA PHE A 41 -2.49 -8.11 17.67
C PHE A 41 -3.19 -9.24 18.45
N TYR A 42 -4.51 -9.35 18.34
CA TYR A 42 -5.24 -10.49 18.89
C TYR A 42 -4.74 -11.82 18.30
N GLN A 43 -4.63 -11.90 16.97
CA GLN A 43 -4.10 -13.09 16.29
C GLN A 43 -2.63 -13.35 16.66
N LEU A 44 -1.78 -12.31 16.69
CA LEU A 44 -0.37 -12.43 17.08
C LEU A 44 -0.20 -13.07 18.46
N ARG A 45 -1.04 -12.70 19.44
CA ARG A 45 -1.01 -13.30 20.77
C ARG A 45 -1.33 -14.79 20.76
N MET A 46 -2.27 -15.21 19.90
CA MET A 46 -2.60 -16.62 19.72
C MET A 46 -1.47 -17.37 19.02
N LEU A 47 -0.97 -16.84 17.89
CA LEU A 47 0.09 -17.45 17.09
C LEU A 47 1.42 -17.56 17.84
N SER A 48 1.74 -16.60 18.70
CA SER A 48 2.96 -16.63 19.51
C SER A 48 3.04 -17.86 20.43
N ARG A 49 1.89 -18.45 20.80
CA ARG A 49 1.83 -19.70 21.58
C ARG A 49 2.17 -20.94 20.75
N LEU A 50 2.04 -20.87 19.43
CA LEU A 50 2.35 -21.96 18.51
C LEU A 50 3.85 -22.09 18.23
N LYS A 51 4.64 -21.07 18.58
CA LYS A 51 6.09 -21.03 18.36
C LYS A 51 6.82 -22.27 18.87
N SER A 52 6.42 -22.81 20.03
CA SER A 52 7.05 -23.98 20.62
C SER A 52 6.72 -25.30 19.92
N PHE A 53 5.74 -25.31 19.03
CA PHE A 53 5.21 -26.52 18.40
C PHE A 53 5.49 -26.61 16.89
N LEU A 54 5.88 -25.51 16.26
CA LEU A 54 6.06 -25.42 14.81
C LEU A 54 7.53 -25.21 14.44
N SER A 55 7.93 -25.74 13.28
CA SER A 55 9.18 -25.38 12.64
C SER A 55 9.19 -23.90 12.25
N PHE A 56 10.37 -23.33 12.02
CA PHE A 56 10.49 -21.94 11.55
C PHE A 56 9.67 -21.70 10.28
N ASN A 57 9.83 -22.57 9.27
CA ASN A 57 9.14 -22.44 7.97
C ASN A 57 7.62 -22.53 8.09
N ASP A 58 7.11 -23.41 8.97
CA ASP A 58 5.66 -23.56 9.15
C ASP A 58 5.09 -22.40 9.96
N LEU A 59 5.83 -21.92 10.96
CA LEU A 59 5.47 -20.73 11.71
C LEU A 59 5.41 -19.51 10.78
N GLU A 60 6.39 -19.35 9.88
CA GLU A 60 6.42 -18.29 8.88
C GLU A 60 5.17 -18.32 7.99
N LYS A 61 4.80 -19.49 7.44
CA LYS A 61 3.56 -19.66 6.65
C LYS A 61 2.32 -19.27 7.44
N VAL A 62 2.26 -19.64 8.72
CA VAL A 62 1.14 -19.27 9.61
C VAL A 62 1.08 -17.76 9.82
N PHE A 63 2.20 -17.09 10.08
CA PHE A 63 2.23 -15.63 10.18
C PHE A 63 1.79 -14.96 8.87
N HIS A 64 2.22 -15.47 7.72
CA HIS A 64 1.75 -14.96 6.43
C HIS A 64 0.24 -15.14 6.24
N ALA A 65 -0.28 -16.32 6.54
CA ALA A 65 -1.69 -16.66 6.36
C ALA A 65 -2.63 -15.81 7.24
N PHE A 66 -2.22 -15.44 8.45
CA PHE A 66 -3.09 -14.74 9.41
C PHE A 66 -2.82 -13.25 9.57
N ILE A 67 -1.55 -12.83 9.45
CA ILE A 67 -1.12 -11.45 9.66
C ILE A 67 -0.90 -10.75 8.33
N THR A 68 -0.02 -11.28 7.47
CA THR A 68 0.30 -10.65 6.19
C THR A 68 -0.94 -10.54 5.30
N SER A 69 -1.75 -11.60 5.20
CA SER A 69 -3.01 -11.57 4.45
C SER A 69 -3.97 -10.45 4.90
N ARG A 70 -4.01 -10.18 6.21
CA ARG A 70 -4.85 -9.14 6.81
C ARG A 70 -4.29 -7.74 6.60
N LEU A 71 -2.96 -7.59 6.61
CA LEU A 71 -2.30 -6.33 6.25
C LEU A 71 -2.44 -6.03 4.75
N ASP A 72 -2.45 -7.06 3.90
CA ASP A 72 -2.55 -6.93 2.44
C ASP A 72 -4.00 -6.80 1.93
N TYR A 73 -4.99 -7.07 2.79
CA TYR A 73 -6.40 -6.94 2.43
C TYR A 73 -6.78 -5.48 2.19
N CYS A 74 -7.15 -5.16 0.94
CA CYS A 74 -7.49 -3.81 0.49
C CYS A 74 -6.42 -2.74 0.79
N ASN A 75 -5.15 -3.16 0.89
CA ASN A 75 -4.07 -2.27 1.34
C ASN A 75 -3.77 -1.12 0.37
N SER A 76 -4.14 -1.24 -0.91
CA SER A 76 -4.02 -0.14 -1.88
C SER A 76 -4.81 1.11 -1.48
N LEU A 77 -5.89 0.95 -0.70
CA LEU A 77 -6.66 2.08 -0.17
C LEU A 77 -5.90 2.86 0.91
N TYR A 78 -4.84 2.28 1.47
CA TYR A 78 -4.02 2.93 2.48
C TYR A 78 -2.93 3.84 1.89
N PHE A 79 -2.85 3.93 0.56
CA PHE A 79 -1.94 4.86 -0.09
C PHE A 79 -2.35 6.31 0.23
N GLY A 80 -1.36 7.17 0.54
CA GLY A 80 -1.61 8.57 0.89
C GLY A 80 -2.12 8.82 2.31
N LEU A 81 -2.31 7.77 3.12
CA LEU A 81 -2.66 7.95 4.53
C LEU A 81 -1.51 8.56 5.34
N SER A 82 -1.86 9.09 6.52
CA SER A 82 -0.89 9.67 7.44
C SER A 82 0.18 8.67 7.89
N GLN A 83 1.41 9.15 8.07
CA GLN A 83 2.54 8.33 8.54
C GLN A 83 2.27 7.69 9.91
N SER A 84 1.51 8.36 10.78
CA SER A 84 1.09 7.79 12.06
C SER A 84 0.21 6.55 11.88
N SER A 85 -0.70 6.54 10.90
CA SER A 85 -1.54 5.39 10.57
C SER A 85 -0.71 4.24 9.98
N LEU A 86 0.16 4.54 9.02
CA LEU A 86 1.03 3.54 8.39
C LEU A 86 2.02 2.93 9.40
N ARG A 87 2.57 3.73 10.31
CA ARG A 87 3.43 3.26 11.40
C ARG A 87 2.73 2.23 12.29
N ARG A 88 1.42 2.39 12.56
CA ARG A 88 0.66 1.40 13.35
C ARG A 88 0.58 0.04 12.66
N LEU A 89 0.40 0.02 11.34
CA LEU A 89 0.46 -1.22 10.56
C LEU A 89 1.89 -1.81 10.54
N GLN A 90 2.92 -0.97 10.41
CA GLN A 90 4.31 -1.42 10.46
C GLN A 90 4.64 -2.06 11.82
N LEU A 91 4.12 -1.52 12.92
CA LEU A 91 4.27 -2.12 14.24
C LEU A 91 3.67 -3.53 14.33
N VAL A 92 2.56 -3.80 13.63
CA VAL A 92 1.97 -5.14 13.54
C VAL A 92 2.93 -6.10 12.84
N GLN A 93 3.48 -5.69 11.69
CA GLN A 93 4.46 -6.52 10.96
C GLN A 93 5.71 -6.78 11.81
N ASN A 94 6.25 -5.74 12.44
CA ASN A 94 7.42 -5.86 13.32
C ASN A 94 7.14 -6.80 14.49
N ALA A 95 5.94 -6.74 15.07
CA ALA A 95 5.52 -7.64 16.14
C ALA A 95 5.28 -9.08 15.67
N ALA A 96 5.03 -9.32 14.38
CA ALA A 96 4.92 -10.64 13.79
C ALA A 96 6.30 -11.29 13.57
N VAL A 97 7.27 -10.49 13.12
CA VAL A 97 8.64 -10.95 12.85
C VAL A 97 9.38 -11.34 14.12
N ARG A 98 9.19 -10.60 15.22
CA ARG A 98 9.96 -10.83 16.45
C ARG A 98 9.77 -12.23 17.07
N PRO A 99 8.54 -12.76 17.23
CA PRO A 99 8.35 -14.14 17.68
C PRO A 99 8.97 -15.16 16.73
N LEU A 100 8.90 -14.92 15.41
CA LEU A 100 9.45 -15.80 14.38
C LEU A 100 10.97 -15.92 14.48
N THR A 101 11.69 -14.80 14.58
CA THR A 101 13.18 -14.79 14.58
C THR A 101 13.78 -14.84 15.98
N GLY A 102 12.98 -14.63 17.03
CA GLY A 102 13.50 -14.52 18.41
C GLY A 102 14.15 -13.16 18.71
N ALA A 103 14.01 -12.18 17.82
CA ALA A 103 14.60 -10.86 17.99
C ALA A 103 14.11 -10.13 19.25
N ARG A 104 15.03 -9.43 19.93
CA ARG A 104 14.75 -8.71 21.18
C ARG A 104 13.90 -7.48 20.91
N ARG A 105 13.09 -7.04 21.89
CA ARG A 105 12.16 -5.90 21.74
C ARG A 105 12.79 -4.61 21.16
N ARG A 106 14.04 -4.31 21.53
CA ARG A 106 14.77 -3.08 21.13
C ARG A 106 15.71 -3.29 19.94
N GLU A 107 15.80 -4.51 19.43
CA GLU A 107 16.65 -4.83 18.29
C GLU A 107 16.12 -4.17 17.02
N HIS A 108 17.03 -3.68 16.19
CA HIS A 108 16.71 -2.98 14.95
C HIS A 108 16.00 -3.94 13.98
N ILE A 109 14.81 -3.56 13.52
CA ILE A 109 13.92 -4.47 12.78
C ILE A 109 14.22 -4.54 11.29
N THR A 110 14.75 -3.47 10.70
CA THR A 110 15.05 -3.38 9.26
C THR A 110 15.95 -4.50 8.75
N PRO A 111 17.12 -4.81 9.36
CA PRO A 111 17.97 -5.91 8.88
C PRO A 111 17.31 -7.29 9.05
N ILE A 112 16.39 -7.42 10.00
CA ILE A 112 15.63 -8.67 10.19
C ILE A 112 14.62 -8.83 9.05
N LEU A 113 13.86 -7.77 8.73
CA LEU A 113 12.94 -7.76 7.60
C LEU A 113 13.66 -8.07 6.29
N ASP A 114 14.84 -7.49 6.08
CA ASP A 114 15.67 -7.72 4.91
C ASP A 114 16.14 -9.18 4.82
N SER A 115 16.68 -9.74 5.91
CA SER A 115 17.09 -11.15 5.95
C SER A 115 15.95 -12.15 5.71
N LEU A 116 14.71 -11.76 6.02
CA LEU A 116 13.51 -12.55 5.74
C LEU A 116 12.92 -12.27 4.36
N HIS A 117 13.40 -11.23 3.66
CA HIS A 117 12.80 -10.68 2.44
C HIS A 117 11.34 -10.25 2.64
N TRP A 118 11.03 -9.71 3.83
CA TRP A 118 9.71 -9.20 4.18
C TRP A 118 9.64 -7.70 3.93
N LEU A 119 9.03 -7.28 2.83
CA LEU A 119 8.84 -5.86 2.51
C LEU A 119 8.07 -5.13 3.62
N PRO A 120 8.53 -3.93 4.05
CA PRO A 120 7.76 -3.05 4.93
C PRO A 120 6.37 -2.71 4.35
N VAL A 121 5.42 -2.38 5.23
CA VAL A 121 4.01 -2.18 4.87
C VAL A 121 3.82 -1.11 3.80
N VAL A 122 4.59 -0.02 3.85
CA VAL A 122 4.49 1.07 2.87
C VAL A 122 4.79 0.56 1.45
N PHE A 123 5.85 -0.21 1.29
CA PHE A 123 6.22 -0.80 0.00
C PHE A 123 5.20 -1.84 -0.47
N ARG A 124 4.59 -2.60 0.44
CA ARG A 124 3.49 -3.51 0.10
C ARG A 124 2.27 -2.78 -0.46
N ILE A 125 1.96 -1.60 0.06
CA ILE A 125 0.88 -0.74 -0.43
C ILE A 125 1.24 -0.20 -1.82
N GLN A 126 2.44 0.36 -1.99
CA GLN A 126 2.94 0.87 -3.28
C GLN A 126 2.93 -0.23 -4.34
N PHE A 127 3.45 -1.42 -4.02
CA PHE A 127 3.42 -2.58 -4.90
C PHE A 127 2.00 -2.92 -5.33
N LYS A 128 1.02 -2.87 -4.42
CA LYS A 128 -0.38 -3.15 -4.78
C LYS A 128 -0.93 -2.12 -5.77
N VAL A 129 -0.61 -0.85 -5.59
CA VAL A 129 -0.97 0.23 -6.53
C VAL A 129 -0.34 -0.02 -7.89
N LEU A 130 0.96 -0.32 -7.94
CA LEU A 130 1.69 -0.65 -9.17
C LEU A 130 1.12 -1.89 -9.88
N LEU A 131 0.71 -2.91 -9.13
CA LEU A 131 0.06 -4.10 -9.69
C LEU A 131 -1.30 -3.76 -10.34
N PHE A 132 -2.05 -2.80 -9.79
CA PHE A 132 -3.27 -2.32 -10.44
C PHE A 132 -2.97 -1.57 -11.74
N VAL A 133 -1.93 -0.75 -11.76
CA VAL A 133 -1.47 -0.07 -12.99
C VAL A 133 -1.08 -1.09 -14.05
N PHE A 134 -0.24 -2.08 -13.69
CA PHE A 134 0.17 -3.13 -14.62
C PHE A 134 -1.04 -3.85 -15.23
N LYS A 135 -2.01 -4.25 -14.38
CA LYS A 135 -3.24 -4.88 -14.85
C LYS A 135 -4.06 -3.96 -15.75
N ALA A 136 -4.13 -2.68 -15.43
CA ALA A 136 -4.88 -1.71 -16.23
C ALA A 136 -4.30 -1.55 -17.64
N LEU A 137 -2.98 -1.42 -17.74
CA LEU A 137 -2.27 -1.30 -19.02
C LEU A 137 -2.36 -2.55 -19.89
N ASN A 138 -2.49 -3.72 -19.26
CA ASN A 138 -2.62 -5.01 -19.95
C ASN A 138 -4.09 -5.45 -20.15
N GLY A 139 -5.07 -4.57 -19.91
CA GLY A 139 -6.49 -4.90 -20.09
C GLY A 139 -7.07 -5.94 -19.12
N LEU A 140 -6.37 -6.20 -18.01
CA LEU A 140 -6.76 -7.17 -16.98
C LEU A 140 -7.53 -6.52 -15.81
N ALA A 141 -7.65 -5.19 -15.79
CA ALA A 141 -8.44 -4.47 -14.80
C ALA A 141 -9.79 -4.01 -15.38
N PRO A 142 -10.82 -3.81 -14.53
CA PRO A 142 -12.09 -3.24 -14.97
C PRO A 142 -11.92 -1.90 -15.68
N ALA A 143 -12.82 -1.60 -16.62
CA ALA A 143 -12.74 -0.40 -17.46
C ALA A 143 -12.58 0.89 -16.64
N TYR A 144 -13.26 1.01 -15.49
CA TYR A 144 -13.15 2.20 -14.64
C TYR A 144 -11.74 2.43 -14.07
N ILE A 145 -10.93 1.38 -13.86
CA ILE A 145 -9.53 1.53 -13.44
C ILE A 145 -8.67 1.93 -14.64
N ASN A 146 -8.91 1.32 -15.80
CA ASN A 146 -8.18 1.62 -17.04
C ASN A 146 -8.31 3.11 -17.39
N PHE A 147 -9.51 3.68 -17.25
CA PHE A 147 -9.73 5.10 -17.50
C PHE A 147 -8.98 6.05 -16.55
N LEU A 148 -8.58 5.60 -15.36
CA LEU A 148 -7.80 6.40 -14.41
C LEU A 148 -6.30 6.43 -14.75
N VAL A 149 -5.84 5.57 -15.66
CA VAL A 149 -4.43 5.37 -16.00
C VAL A 149 -4.24 5.69 -17.48
N GLN A 150 -3.80 6.91 -17.79
CA GLN A 150 -3.66 7.36 -19.18
C GLN A 150 -2.21 7.26 -19.64
N PRO A 151 -1.91 6.59 -20.77
CA PRO A 151 -0.59 6.60 -21.38
C PRO A 151 -0.14 8.03 -21.66
N TYR A 152 1.14 8.31 -21.43
CA TYR A 152 1.70 9.62 -21.75
C TYR A 152 1.81 9.78 -23.28
N SER A 153 1.05 10.73 -23.84
CA SER A 153 1.15 11.12 -25.24
C SER A 153 2.04 12.35 -25.39
N ALA A 154 3.24 12.18 -25.96
CA ALA A 154 4.10 13.30 -26.30
C ALA A 154 3.57 14.03 -27.55
N GLN A 155 3.54 15.37 -27.54
CA GLN A 155 3.14 16.18 -28.70
C GLN A 155 4.13 16.11 -29.88
N ARG A 156 5.36 15.63 -29.65
CA ARG A 156 6.38 15.34 -30.67
C ARG A 156 7.00 13.98 -30.37
N SER A 157 7.42 13.25 -31.41
CA SER A 157 8.19 12.01 -31.26
C SER A 157 9.53 12.31 -30.57
N LEU A 158 9.58 12.07 -29.26
CA LEU A 158 10.77 12.22 -28.42
C LEU A 158 11.20 10.83 -27.94
N ARG A 159 12.47 10.67 -27.55
CA ARG A 159 13.00 9.41 -27.01
C ARG A 159 12.24 8.88 -25.77
N SER A 160 11.39 9.69 -25.13
CA SER A 160 10.50 9.29 -24.03
C SER A 160 9.21 8.59 -24.48
N SER A 161 8.83 8.66 -25.77
CA SER A 161 7.58 8.08 -26.28
C SER A 161 7.52 6.56 -26.14
N ASN A 162 8.67 5.89 -26.18
CA ASN A 162 8.76 4.42 -26.12
C ASN A 162 9.06 3.89 -24.71
N LYS A 163 9.00 4.75 -23.68
CA LYS A 163 9.34 4.36 -22.30
C LYS A 163 8.18 3.80 -21.49
N GLY A 164 6.95 3.73 -22.02
CA GLY A 164 5.78 3.26 -21.27
C GLY A 164 5.46 4.10 -20.04
N LEU A 165 5.56 5.43 -20.17
CA LEU A 165 5.23 6.39 -19.10
C LEU A 165 3.73 6.70 -19.09
N LEU A 166 3.25 7.18 -17.95
CA LEU A 166 1.86 7.60 -17.72
C LEU A 166 1.76 9.10 -17.53
N PHE A 167 0.64 9.66 -17.95
CA PHE A 167 0.30 11.04 -17.66
C PHE A 167 -0.05 11.20 -16.18
N VAL A 168 0.62 12.14 -15.50
CA VAL A 168 0.33 12.50 -14.10
C VAL A 168 -0.55 13.75 -14.09
N PRO A 169 -1.83 13.65 -13.71
CA PRO A 169 -2.71 14.82 -13.64
C PRO A 169 -2.27 15.77 -12.51
N PRO A 170 -2.43 17.10 -12.67
CA PRO A 170 -2.11 18.04 -11.63
C PRO A 170 -3.11 17.90 -10.46
N SER A 171 -2.60 17.87 -9.24
CA SER A 171 -3.39 17.85 -8.01
C SER A 171 -3.33 19.23 -7.33
N ARG A 172 -4.50 19.70 -6.85
CA ARG A 172 -4.60 20.98 -6.14
C ARG A 172 -4.53 20.84 -4.62
N LEU A 173 -4.73 19.63 -4.10
CA LEU A 173 -4.83 19.34 -2.67
C LEU A 173 -3.73 18.36 -2.25
N LYS A 174 -2.78 18.83 -1.43
CA LYS A 174 -1.64 18.02 -0.97
C LYS A 174 -2.03 16.79 -0.13
N GLN A 175 -3.09 16.88 0.67
CA GLN A 175 -3.46 15.80 1.61
C GLN A 175 -4.40 14.74 1.01
N GLY A 176 -5.29 15.11 0.08
CA GLY A 176 -6.26 14.17 -0.50
C GLY A 176 -6.13 13.97 -2.00
N GLY A 177 -5.60 14.96 -2.73
CA GLY A 177 -5.44 14.92 -4.18
C GLY A 177 -4.27 14.03 -4.59
N ASP A 178 -3.11 14.19 -3.94
CA ASP A 178 -1.90 13.43 -4.26
C ASP A 178 -2.04 11.93 -3.94
N GLY A 179 -2.89 11.60 -2.97
CA GLY A 179 -3.20 10.21 -2.59
C GLY A 179 -4.20 9.51 -3.52
N ALA A 180 -4.90 10.26 -4.38
CA ALA A 180 -5.88 9.67 -5.29
C ALA A 180 -5.19 8.75 -6.31
N PHE A 181 -5.81 7.60 -6.60
CA PHE A 181 -5.22 6.59 -7.50
C PHE A 181 -4.81 7.17 -8.87
N SER A 182 -5.63 8.06 -9.44
CA SER A 182 -5.34 8.71 -10.73
C SER A 182 -4.12 9.63 -10.72
N VAL A 183 -3.63 10.08 -9.56
CA VAL A 183 -2.44 10.92 -9.41
C VAL A 183 -1.26 10.05 -8.93
N ALA A 184 -1.47 9.34 -7.83
CA ALA A 184 -0.48 8.50 -7.16
C ALA A 184 0.06 7.37 -8.04
N ALA A 185 -0.82 6.69 -8.78
CA ALA A 185 -0.44 5.48 -9.49
C ALA A 185 0.44 5.80 -10.73
N PRO A 186 0.11 6.80 -11.57
CA PRO A 186 1.02 7.29 -12.61
C PRO A 186 2.37 7.77 -12.06
N HIS A 187 2.38 8.48 -10.93
CA HIS A 187 3.61 8.96 -10.29
C HIS A 187 4.53 7.80 -9.90
N LEU A 188 4.02 6.83 -9.13
CA LEU A 188 4.79 5.64 -8.72
C LEU A 188 5.26 4.82 -9.93
N TRP A 189 4.40 4.64 -10.93
CA TRP A 189 4.75 3.87 -12.12
C TRP A 189 5.92 4.51 -12.89
N ASN A 190 5.91 5.83 -13.03
CA ASN A 190 6.94 6.55 -13.78
C ASN A 190 8.31 6.53 -13.10
N GLN A 191 8.37 6.30 -11.78
CA GLN A 191 9.62 6.11 -11.05
C GLN A 191 10.28 4.76 -11.37
N LEU A 192 9.49 3.75 -11.77
CA LEU A 192 10.03 2.42 -12.04
C LEU A 192 11.01 2.42 -13.23
N PRO A 193 12.09 1.63 -13.14
CA PRO A 193 12.98 1.44 -14.27
C PRO A 193 12.27 0.68 -15.41
N GLN A 194 12.79 0.87 -16.62
CA GLN A 194 12.08 0.49 -17.85
C GLN A 194 11.94 -1.03 -18.00
N ASP A 195 12.93 -1.78 -17.53
CA ASP A 195 12.92 -3.24 -17.44
C ASP A 195 11.75 -3.75 -16.58
N ILE A 196 11.50 -3.12 -15.42
CA ILE A 196 10.39 -3.47 -14.53
C ILE A 196 9.05 -3.20 -15.21
N ARG A 197 8.92 -2.04 -15.88
CA ARG A 197 7.69 -1.67 -16.59
C ARG A 197 7.42 -2.52 -17.82
N SER A 198 8.46 -3.05 -18.45
CA SER A 198 8.37 -3.88 -19.65
C SER A 198 8.20 -5.37 -19.33
N ALA A 199 7.82 -5.71 -18.09
CA ALA A 199 7.57 -7.10 -17.69
C ALA A 199 6.55 -7.76 -18.65
N PRO A 200 6.84 -8.96 -19.18
CA PRO A 200 6.01 -9.61 -20.21
C PRO A 200 4.73 -10.22 -19.64
N SER A 201 4.66 -10.44 -18.32
CA SER A 201 3.48 -11.02 -17.68
C SER A 201 3.33 -10.56 -16.24
N ILE A 202 2.13 -10.74 -15.70
CA ILE A 202 1.84 -10.46 -14.29
C ILE A 202 2.68 -11.32 -13.34
N ASP A 203 3.02 -12.54 -13.73
CA ASP A 203 3.80 -13.46 -12.89
C ASP A 203 5.26 -13.03 -12.83
N VAL A 204 5.81 -12.52 -13.93
CA VAL A 204 7.14 -11.90 -13.94
C VAL A 204 7.14 -10.62 -13.11
N PHE A 205 6.11 -9.78 -13.25
CA PHE A 205 5.97 -8.55 -12.47
C PHE A 205 5.84 -8.79 -10.95
N LYS A 206 5.24 -9.93 -10.56
CA LYS A 206 5.15 -10.39 -9.15
C LYS A 206 6.36 -11.21 -8.70
N SER A 207 7.32 -11.48 -9.58
CA SER A 207 8.49 -12.26 -9.19
C SER A 207 9.29 -11.50 -8.13
N ARG A 208 10.00 -12.25 -7.27
CA ARG A 208 10.77 -11.68 -6.17
C ARG A 208 11.78 -10.63 -6.62
N HIS A 209 12.42 -10.85 -7.77
CA HIS A 209 13.36 -9.89 -8.36
C HIS A 209 12.71 -8.54 -8.65
N PHE A 210 11.49 -8.54 -9.19
CA PHE A 210 10.75 -7.31 -9.46
C PHE A 210 10.22 -6.66 -8.18
N TYR A 211 9.88 -7.47 -7.16
CA TYR A 211 9.55 -6.96 -5.82
C TYR A 211 10.74 -6.25 -5.15
N GLU A 212 11.94 -6.79 -5.25
CA GLU A 212 13.18 -6.20 -4.71
C GLU A 212 13.60 -4.97 -5.53
N GLY A 213 13.54 -5.02 -6.87
CA GLY A 213 13.84 -3.85 -7.71
C GLY A 213 12.86 -2.68 -7.51
N VAL A 214 11.60 -2.95 -7.18
CA VAL A 214 10.63 -1.92 -6.75
C VAL A 214 11.01 -1.33 -5.40
N TYR A 215 11.52 -2.13 -4.47
CA TYR A 215 11.99 -1.67 -3.16
C TYR A 215 13.17 -0.71 -3.31
N ASP A 216 14.20 -1.11 -4.05
CA ASP A 216 15.42 -0.32 -4.27
C ASP A 216 15.10 1.03 -4.94
N CYS A 217 14.16 1.03 -5.88
CA CYS A 217 13.75 2.22 -6.60
C CYS A 217 12.94 3.21 -5.74
N LEU A 218 12.15 2.71 -4.78
CA LEU A 218 11.21 3.52 -3.99
C LEU A 218 11.76 3.94 -2.63
N GLN A 219 12.92 3.42 -2.23
CA GLN A 219 13.59 3.73 -0.97
C GLN A 219 14.04 5.21 -0.80
N PRO A 220 14.52 5.92 -1.83
CA PRO A 220 14.97 7.32 -1.69
C PRO A 220 13.88 8.29 -1.20
N ASP A 221 12.63 8.08 -1.63
CA ASP A 221 11.49 8.95 -1.31
C ASP A 221 11.09 8.93 0.17
N LEU A 222 11.54 7.93 0.95
CA LEU A 222 11.25 7.83 2.38
C LEU A 222 12.25 8.60 3.24
N GLU A 223 13.53 8.66 2.88
CA GLU A 223 14.51 9.47 3.61
C GLU A 223 14.17 10.97 3.52
N GLU A 224 13.66 11.43 2.36
CA GLU A 224 13.14 12.79 2.19
C GLU A 224 11.85 13.06 2.97
N ARG A 225 10.97 12.07 3.14
CA ARG A 225 9.73 12.19 3.93
C ARG A 225 9.97 12.05 5.44
N GLU A 226 11.01 11.35 5.86
CA GLU A 226 11.41 11.20 7.27
C GLU A 226 12.20 12.40 7.80
N THR A 227 12.88 13.16 6.93
CA THR A 227 13.68 14.34 7.31
C THR A 227 12.88 15.65 7.43
N GLY A 228 11.58 15.65 7.12
CA GLY A 228 10.73 16.83 7.33
C GLY A 228 11.11 18.06 6.50
N GLN A 229 11.91 17.89 5.44
CA GLN A 229 12.15 18.96 4.47
C GLN A 229 11.00 18.99 3.46
N TYR A 230 10.15 20.00 3.58
CA TYR A 230 9.21 20.37 2.53
C TYR A 230 10.01 20.75 1.28
N ILE A 231 10.10 19.86 0.29
CA ILE A 231 10.60 20.24 -1.03
C ILE A 231 9.48 20.96 -1.78
N ASN A 232 9.75 22.23 -2.08
CA ASN A 232 9.01 23.03 -3.06
C ASN A 232 9.26 22.42 -4.45
N TRP A 233 8.25 21.82 -5.06
CA TRP A 233 8.32 21.38 -6.46
C TRP A 233 7.96 22.56 -7.38
N THR A 234 8.96 23.37 -7.72
CA THR A 234 8.98 24.16 -8.95
C THR A 234 10.16 23.69 -9.78
N HIS A 235 9.89 22.96 -10.87
CA HIS A 235 10.37 23.22 -12.23
C HIS A 235 9.75 22.23 -13.21
#